data_AF-A0A2E4L371-F1
#
_entry.id   AF-A0A2E4L371-F1
#
_cell.length_a   1.000
_cell.length_b   1.000
_cell.length_c   1.000
_cell.angle_alpha   90.00
_cell.angle_beta   90.00
_cell.angle_gamma   90.00
#
_symmetry.space_group_name_H-M   'P 1'
#
loop_
_entity.id
_entity.type
_entity.pdbx_description
1 polymer ?
#
loop_
_entity_poly.entity_id
_entity_poly.type
_entity_poly.pdbx_seq_one_letter_code
_entity_poly.pdbx_strand_id
1 'polypeptide(L)'
;MLILRVLPGYFLLANHGWDKITHPEKWAGLGSAVTKYVGIIDFLSPIFGFLGAFSESICAGLVLIGLFTQPAAVLVVGTMFFAAMYHITGTGNPESALIYMSIFAAIAAAGPGKYSIDKIFLSKTED
;
A
#
# COMPACT_ATOMS: atom_id res chain seq x y z
N MET A 1 17.79 0.79 0.85
CA MET A 1 16.68 0.53 -0.09
C MET A 1 16.28 -0.93 -0.15
N LEU A 2 17.18 -1.92 -0.38
CA LEU A 2 16.77 -3.32 -0.45
C LEU A 2 16.02 -3.83 0.81
N ILE A 3 16.61 -3.69 2.00
CA ILE A 3 15.98 -4.14 3.26
C ILE A 3 14.67 -3.39 3.54
N LEU A 4 14.68 -2.06 3.38
CA LEU A 4 13.49 -1.21 3.53
C LEU A 4 12.36 -1.56 2.57
N ARG A 5 12.68 -2.20 1.44
CA ARG A 5 11.71 -2.61 0.44
C ARG A 5 11.18 -4.02 0.72
N VAL A 6 12.10 -4.96 1.00
CA VAL A 6 11.76 -6.39 1.14
C VAL A 6 11.02 -6.68 2.44
N LEU A 7 11.55 -6.27 3.60
CA LEU A 7 10.92 -6.64 4.88
C LEU A 7 9.54 -5.98 5.05
N PRO A 8 9.41 -4.64 4.90
CA PRO A 8 8.12 -3.98 5.06
C PRO A 8 7.14 -4.37 3.94
N GLY A 9 7.62 -4.56 2.70
CA GLY A 9 6.81 -5.08 1.59
C GLY A 9 6.26 -6.48 1.87
N TYR A 10 7.10 -7.38 2.39
CA TYR A 10 6.68 -8.73 2.76
C TYR A 10 5.66 -8.72 3.89
N PHE A 11 5.93 -8.02 4.99
CA PHE A 11 5.01 -8.00 6.12
C PHE A 11 3.69 -7.31 5.80
N LEU A 12 3.71 -6.25 5.00
CA LEU A 12 2.48 -5.61 4.54
C LEU A 12 1.64 -6.57 3.70
N LEU A 13 2.26 -7.24 2.72
CA LEU A 13 1.59 -8.24 1.87
C LEU A 13 1.05 -9.42 2.71
N ALA A 14 1.88 -10.03 3.55
CA ALA A 14 1.53 -11.25 4.27
C ALA A 14 0.50 -11.01 5.38
N ASN A 15 0.65 -9.93 6.16
CA ASN A 15 -0.16 -9.71 7.36
C ASN A 15 -1.39 -8.83 7.11
N HIS A 16 -1.40 -8.04 6.04
CA HIS A 16 -2.50 -7.10 5.77
C HIS A 16 -3.11 -7.26 4.38
N GLY A 17 -2.28 -7.44 3.34
CA GLY A 17 -2.76 -7.49 1.95
C GLY A 17 -3.42 -8.81 1.54
N TRP A 18 -2.82 -9.94 1.92
CA TRP A 18 -3.20 -11.26 1.39
C TRP A 18 -4.63 -11.64 1.74
N ASP A 19 -5.00 -11.52 3.02
CA ASP A 19 -6.36 -11.78 3.48
C ASP A 19 -7.37 -10.83 2.81
N LYS A 20 -7.02 -9.56 2.58
CA LYS A 20 -7.93 -8.58 1.98
C LYS A 20 -8.20 -8.84 0.50
N ILE A 21 -7.17 -9.21 -0.28
CA ILE A 21 -7.33 -9.40 -1.73
C ILE A 21 -8.02 -10.73 -2.08
N THR A 22 -7.86 -11.74 -1.22
CA THR A 22 -8.45 -13.08 -1.42
C THR A 22 -9.90 -13.19 -0.94
N HIS A 23 -10.41 -12.16 -0.24
CA HIS A 23 -11.77 -12.13 0.32
C HIS A 23 -12.54 -10.88 -0.13
N PRO A 24 -13.05 -10.84 -1.38
CA PRO A 24 -13.78 -9.70 -1.93
C PRO A 24 -15.01 -9.27 -1.12
N GLU A 25 -15.63 -10.18 -0.37
CA GLU A 25 -16.75 -9.89 0.53
C GLU A 25 -16.38 -8.89 1.64
N LYS A 26 -15.09 -8.74 1.98
CA LYS A 26 -14.60 -7.77 2.97
C LYS A 26 -14.45 -6.35 2.39
N TRP A 27 -14.42 -6.19 1.07
CA TRP A 27 -14.12 -4.90 0.43
C TRP A 27 -15.13 -3.81 0.76
N ALA A 28 -16.42 -4.16 0.84
CA ALA A 28 -17.45 -3.21 1.24
C ALA A 28 -17.22 -2.63 2.65
N GLY A 29 -16.68 -3.43 3.58
CA GLY A 29 -16.30 -2.96 4.91
C GLY A 29 -15.02 -2.15 4.90
N LEU A 30 -14.00 -2.60 4.17
CA LEU A 30 -12.70 -1.92 4.05
C LEU A 30 -12.83 -0.51 3.45
N GLY A 31 -13.67 -0.34 2.43
CA GLY A 31 -13.87 0.95 1.79
C GLY A 31 -14.51 2.02 2.68
N SER A 32 -15.16 1.63 3.77
CA SER A 32 -15.71 2.57 4.76
C SER A 32 -14.62 3.44 5.39
N ALA A 33 -13.36 2.98 5.38
CA ALA A 33 -12.21 3.78 5.79
C ALA A 33 -12.01 5.05 4.95
N VAL A 34 -12.53 5.06 3.71
CA VAL A 34 -12.51 6.22 2.82
C VAL A 34 -13.87 6.92 2.83
N THR A 35 -14.96 6.18 2.60
CA THR A 35 -16.28 6.78 2.36
C THR A 35 -16.85 7.49 3.59
N LYS A 36 -16.44 7.08 4.81
CA LYS A 36 -16.78 7.78 6.07
C LYS A 36 -16.43 9.28 6.04
N TYR A 37 -15.38 9.67 5.32
CA TYR A 37 -14.95 11.07 5.20
C TYR A 37 -15.54 11.79 3.99
N VAL A 38 -16.20 11.05 3.10
CA VAL A 38 -16.78 11.54 1.85
C VAL A 38 -18.22 11.01 1.77
N GLY A 39 -19.08 11.47 2.69
CA GLY A 39 -20.40 10.88 2.99
C GLY A 39 -21.48 10.93 1.88
N ILE A 40 -21.10 11.13 0.62
CA ILE A 40 -22.00 11.11 -0.56
C ILE A 40 -21.72 9.88 -1.45
N ILE A 41 -20.65 9.11 -1.16
CA ILE A 41 -20.16 8.05 -2.06
C ILE A 41 -20.06 6.66 -1.40
N ASP A 42 -20.89 6.36 -0.40
CA ASP A 42 -20.87 5.06 0.28
C ASP A 42 -21.10 3.86 -0.66
N PHE A 43 -21.83 4.05 -1.76
CA PHE A 43 -22.01 3.03 -2.79
C PHE A 43 -20.69 2.65 -3.51
N LEU A 44 -19.67 3.51 -3.45
CA LEU A 44 -18.32 3.22 -3.96
C LEU A 44 -17.45 2.47 -2.95
N SER A 45 -17.93 2.18 -1.75
CA SER A 45 -17.15 1.50 -0.71
C SER A 45 -16.49 0.20 -1.21
N PRO A 46 -17.16 -0.72 -1.93
CA PRO A 46 -16.50 -1.90 -2.48
C PRO A 46 -15.31 -1.59 -3.40
N ILE A 47 -15.37 -0.49 -4.16
CA ILE A 47 -14.29 -0.05 -5.05
C ILE A 47 -13.10 0.46 -4.24
N PHE A 48 -13.33 1.30 -3.23
CA PHE A 48 -12.26 1.76 -2.34
C PHE A 48 -11.67 0.63 -1.51
N GLY A 49 -12.48 -0.33 -1.09
CA GLY A 49 -12.02 -1.55 -0.42
C GLY A 49 -11.13 -2.40 -1.31
N PHE A 50 -11.51 -2.58 -2.59
CA PHE A 50 -10.65 -3.22 -3.58
C PHE A 50 -9.34 -2.46 -3.76
N LEU A 51 -9.37 -1.13 -3.91
CA LEU A 51 -8.16 -0.32 -4.05
C LEU A 51 -7.23 -0.47 -2.84
N GLY A 52 -7.79 -0.49 -1.63
CA GLY A 52 -7.03 -0.76 -0.41
C GLY A 52 -6.41 -2.16 -0.42
N ALA A 53 -7.22 -3.19 -0.74
CA ALA A 53 -6.75 -4.57 -0.84
C ALA A 53 -5.67 -4.74 -1.90
N PHE A 54 -5.85 -4.18 -3.10
CA PHE A 54 -4.90 -4.20 -4.21
C PHE A 54 -3.59 -3.50 -3.85
N SER A 55 -3.68 -2.35 -3.18
CA SER A 55 -2.51 -1.58 -2.73
C SER A 55 -1.68 -2.36 -1.70
N GLU A 56 -2.33 -2.90 -0.67
CA GLU A 56 -1.64 -3.65 0.39
C GLU A 56 -1.14 -5.03 -0.06
N SER A 57 -1.63 -5.55 -1.18
CA SER A 57 -1.21 -6.83 -1.74
C SER A 57 -0.32 -6.65 -2.97
N ILE A 58 -0.92 -6.41 -4.14
CA ILE A 58 -0.21 -6.32 -5.42
C ILE A 58 0.83 -5.20 -5.41
N CYS A 59 0.48 -3.98 -4.96
CA CYS A 59 1.47 -2.89 -4.91
C CYS A 59 2.57 -3.16 -3.88
N ALA A 60 2.25 -3.73 -2.71
CA ALA A 60 3.26 -4.15 -1.75
C ALA A 60 4.21 -5.23 -2.33
N GLY A 61 3.67 -6.18 -3.11
CA GLY A 61 4.46 -7.20 -3.82
C GLY A 61 5.34 -6.61 -4.93
N LEU A 62 4.81 -5.66 -5.71
CA LEU A 62 5.56 -4.90 -6.72
C LEU A 62 6.72 -4.13 -6.09
N VAL A 63 6.46 -3.45 -4.96
CA VAL A 63 7.50 -2.82 -4.16
C VAL A 63 8.50 -3.88 -3.71
N LEU A 64 8.09 -4.99 -3.09
CA LEU A 64 8.98 -6.04 -2.59
C LEU A 64 9.99 -6.51 -3.65
N ILE A 65 9.53 -6.84 -4.86
CA ILE A 65 10.41 -7.28 -5.97
C ILE A 65 11.20 -6.12 -6.59
N GLY A 66 10.70 -4.90 -6.43
CA GLY A 66 11.31 -3.68 -6.97
C GLY A 66 10.95 -3.45 -8.42
N LEU A 67 9.66 -3.61 -8.77
CA LEU A 67 9.08 -3.33 -10.08
C LEU A 67 8.02 -2.25 -9.90
N PHE A 68 8.04 -1.20 -10.74
CA PHE A 68 7.19 -0.01 -10.59
C PHE A 68 7.22 0.55 -9.16
N THR A 69 8.40 0.53 -8.52
CA THR A 69 8.52 0.71 -7.06
C THR A 69 7.96 2.05 -6.58
N GLN A 70 8.26 3.16 -7.26
CA GLN A 70 7.78 4.49 -6.85
C GLN A 70 6.26 4.65 -6.95
N PRO A 71 5.61 4.42 -8.11
CA PRO A 71 4.16 4.55 -8.20
C PRO A 71 3.42 3.53 -7.29
N ALA A 72 3.93 2.30 -7.17
CA ALA A 72 3.36 1.31 -6.26
C ALA A 72 3.47 1.76 -4.79
N ALA A 73 4.61 2.32 -4.38
CA ALA A 73 4.78 2.83 -3.02
C ALA A 73 3.87 4.04 -2.73
N VAL A 74 3.62 4.92 -3.69
CA VAL A 74 2.67 6.04 -3.54
C VAL A 74 1.25 5.54 -3.27
N LEU A 75 0.81 4.49 -3.97
CA LEU A 75 -0.50 3.89 -3.70
C LEU A 75 -0.58 3.31 -2.29
N VAL A 76 0.47 2.64 -1.83
CA VAL A 76 0.54 2.12 -0.44
C VAL A 76 0.47 3.25 0.58
N VAL A 77 1.18 4.37 0.35
CA VAL A 77 1.11 5.55 1.21
C VAL A 77 -0.32 6.08 1.32
N GLY A 78 -1.04 6.18 0.20
CA GLY A 78 -2.44 6.61 0.19
C GLY A 78 -3.35 5.70 1.01
N THR A 79 -3.20 4.37 0.86
CA THR A 79 -3.97 3.41 1.64
C THR A 79 -3.67 3.49 3.13
N MET A 80 -2.39 3.59 3.51
CA MET A 80 -1.99 3.70 4.92
C MET A 80 -2.44 5.02 5.55
N PHE A 81 -2.54 6.10 4.78
CA PHE A 81 -3.12 7.37 5.24
C PHE A 81 -4.59 7.20 5.65
N PHE A 82 -5.43 6.64 4.78
CA PHE A 82 -6.84 6.39 5.11
C PHE A 82 -7.00 5.37 6.24
N ALA A 83 -6.15 4.34 6.30
CA ALA A 83 -6.13 3.40 7.41
C ALA A 83 -5.80 4.10 8.74
N ALA A 84 -4.78 4.97 8.77
CA ALA A 84 -4.43 5.74 9.97
C ALA A 84 -5.58 6.65 10.43
N MET A 85 -6.23 7.36 9.50
CA MET A 85 -7.41 8.18 9.82
C MET A 85 -8.55 7.33 10.42
N TYR A 86 -8.82 6.18 9.80
CA TYR A 86 -9.85 5.26 10.27
C TYR A 86 -9.58 4.77 11.70
N HIS A 87 -8.33 4.41 12.02
CA HIS A 87 -7.92 4.03 13.37
C HIS A 87 -8.10 5.18 14.38
N ILE A 88 -7.59 6.38 14.06
CA ILE A 88 -7.70 7.59 14.92
C ILE A 88 -9.14 7.87 15.32
N THR A 89 -10.10 7.69 14.40
CA THR A 89 -11.50 8.10 14.59
C THR A 89 -12.46 6.94 14.88
N GLY A 90 -11.94 5.72 15.09
CA GLY A 90 -12.77 4.52 15.19
C GLY A 90 -12.18 3.47 16.10
N THR A 91 -11.17 2.74 15.61
CA THR A 91 -10.71 1.48 16.21
C THR A 91 -9.51 1.64 17.15
N GLY A 92 -8.93 2.83 17.28
CA GLY A 92 -7.88 3.13 18.26
C GLY A 92 -6.51 3.43 17.63
N ASN A 93 -5.50 2.60 17.91
CA ASN A 93 -4.09 2.94 17.65
C ASN A 93 -3.72 2.95 16.15
N PRO A 94 -3.33 4.09 15.55
CA PRO A 94 -2.92 4.19 14.15
C PRO A 94 -1.43 3.87 13.91
N GLU A 95 -0.66 3.54 14.94
CA GLU A 95 0.80 3.41 14.91
C GLU A 95 1.29 2.51 13.78
N SER A 96 0.72 1.31 13.62
CA SER A 96 1.13 0.39 12.54
C SER A 96 0.91 1.01 11.15
N ALA A 97 -0.22 1.68 10.93
CA ALA A 97 -0.51 2.33 9.66
C ALA A 97 0.46 3.49 9.40
N LEU A 98 0.77 4.30 10.42
CA LEU A 98 1.73 5.40 10.31
C LEU A 98 3.17 4.92 10.08
N ILE A 99 3.59 3.82 10.72
CA ILE A 99 4.90 3.20 10.48
C ILE A 99 5.02 2.76 9.03
N TYR A 100 4.05 1.99 8.51
CA TYR A 100 4.07 1.58 7.09
C TYR A 100 4.00 2.80 6.16
N MET A 101 3.15 3.78 6.46
CA MET A 101 3.08 5.03 5.68
C MET A 101 4.45 5.72 5.60
N SER A 102 5.16 5.86 6.73
CA SER A 102 6.47 6.53 6.78
C SER A 102 7.53 5.80 5.96
N ILE A 103 7.55 4.46 6.05
CA ILE A 103 8.50 3.61 5.33
C ILE A 103 8.23 3.69 3.82
N PHE A 104 6.99 3.52 3.40
CA PHE A 104 6.64 3.54 1.97
C PHE A 104 6.74 4.95 1.38
N ALA A 105 6.54 6.02 2.17
CA ALA A 105 6.82 7.38 1.73
C ALA A 105 8.32 7.60 1.49
N ALA A 106 9.18 7.06 2.36
CA ALA A 106 10.63 7.09 2.14
C ALA A 106 11.03 6.33 0.87
N ILE A 107 10.41 5.17 0.59
CA ILE A 107 10.64 4.40 -0.66
C ILE A 107 10.15 5.18 -1.88
N ALA A 108 8.96 5.79 -1.82
CA ALA A 108 8.41 6.57 -2.92
C ALA A 108 9.33 7.76 -3.28
N ALA A 109 9.87 8.45 -2.26
CA ALA A 109 10.78 9.58 -2.44
C ALA A 109 12.19 9.16 -2.89
N ALA A 110 12.77 8.12 -2.29
CA ALA A 110 14.15 7.71 -2.56
C ALA A 110 14.29 6.79 -3.79
N GLY A 111 13.19 6.19 -4.24
CA GLY A 111 13.15 5.31 -5.40
C GLY A 111 13.56 3.85 -5.12
N PRO A 112 13.70 3.04 -6.18
CA PRO A 112 13.71 1.58 -6.09
C PRO A 112 15.00 0.97 -5.52
N GLY A 113 16.11 1.73 -5.50
CA GLY A 113 17.42 1.29 -5.05
C GLY A 113 18.24 0.51 -6.09
N LYS A 114 19.49 0.16 -5.76
CA LYS A 114 20.46 -0.49 -6.68
C LYS A 114 20.08 -1.92 -7.09
N TYR A 115 19.39 -2.65 -6.21
CA TYR A 115 19.03 -4.06 -6.38
C TYR A 115 17.54 -4.24 -6.74
N SER A 116 16.99 -3.36 -7.58
CA SER A 116 15.62 -3.46 -8.07
C SER A 116 15.58 -3.92 -9.52
N ILE A 117 14.49 -4.59 -9.86
CA ILE A 117 14.17 -4.96 -11.24
C ILE A 117 14.05 -3.68 -12.08
N ASP A 118 13.40 -2.64 -11.56
CA ASP A 118 13.32 -1.32 -12.19
C ASP A 118 14.71 -0.84 -12.64
N LYS A 119 15.70 -0.88 -11.75
CA LYS A 119 17.03 -0.36 -12.05
C LYS A 119 17.80 -1.25 -13.02
N ILE A 120 17.65 -2.57 -12.92
CA ILE A 120 18.31 -3.53 -13.82
C ILE A 120 17.77 -3.41 -15.25
N PHE A 121 16.46 -3.22 -15.42
CA PHE A 121 15.85 -3.09 -16.75
C PHE A 121 16.03 -1.68 -17.34
N LEU A 122 15.85 -0.62 -16.54
CA LEU A 122 16.01 0.76 -17.00
C LEU A 122 17.47 1.10 -17.33
N SER A 123 18.46 0.63 -16.56
CA SER A 123 19.87 0.89 -16.88
C SER A 123 20.33 0.20 -18.16
N LYS A 124 19.70 -0.91 -18.56
CA LYS A 124 20.05 -1.68 -19.76
C LYS A 124 19.52 -1.04 -21.06
N THR A 125 18.69 -0.01 -20.94
CA THR A 125 18.12 0.71 -22.11
C THR A 125 18.97 1.93 -22.47
N GLU A 126 19.94 2.29 -21.64
CA GLU A 126 20.85 3.43 -21.82
C GLU A 126 22.22 3.04 -22.45
N ASP A 127 22.44 1.75 -22.74
CA ASP A 127 23.61 1.17 -23.43
C ASP A 127 23.26 0.76 -24.87
#